data_AF-A0AAU3TXP5-F1
#
_entry.id   AF-A0AAU3TXP5-F1
#
_cell.length_a   1.000
_cell.length_b   1.000
_cell.length_c   1.000
_cell.angle_alpha   90.00
_cell.angle_beta   90.00
_cell.angle_gamma   90.00
#
_symmetry.space_group_name_H-M   'P 1'
#
loop_
_entity.id
_entity.type
_entity.pdbx_description
1 polymer ?
#
loop_
_entity_poly.entity_id
_entity_poly.type
_entity_poly.pdbx_seq_one_letter_code
_entity_poly.pdbx_strand_id
1 'polypeptide(L)'
;MSPRRPPRVYFSLRSPFSWMALRRLEERFPNAQEIAEFIPFSEPDAKSAAALQAAGGEFHYVAMSKAKHLYILNDTKRLAATYGYAMKWPIDKGDEWWDLPHLAWFKARELGVHRAYYDAVMAARWERGENICDPAILRRVCDEAGLDGALLVAAPDEEHIREQGVEALMRIYEDDVFGVPYFKFGRHRFWGLDRLDGFLAALEEALAPAGTAAPAAADPLAGIPAELRERRGSMDHDTAGGCG
;
A
#
# COMPACT_ATOMS: atom_id res chain seq x y z
N MET A 1 -18.66 22.57 -1.06
CA MET A 1 -17.72 21.59 -0.45
C MET A 1 -16.88 21.04 -1.57
N SER A 2 -15.55 21.24 -1.56
CA SER A 2 -14.68 20.57 -2.53
C SER A 2 -14.91 19.06 -2.45
N PRO A 3 -14.93 18.32 -3.56
CA PRO A 3 -15.07 16.87 -3.52
C PRO A 3 -13.98 16.31 -2.60
N ARG A 4 -14.37 15.54 -1.58
CA ARG A 4 -13.40 14.84 -0.73
C ARG A 4 -12.59 13.95 -1.66
N ARG A 5 -11.26 14.14 -1.71
CA ARG A 5 -10.38 13.19 -2.39
C ARG A 5 -10.64 11.79 -1.82
N PRO A 6 -10.65 10.73 -2.65
CA PRO A 6 -10.83 9.39 -2.15
C PRO A 6 -9.73 9.05 -1.12
N PRO A 7 -10.02 8.20 -0.13
CA PRO A 7 -8.98 7.56 0.68
C PRO A 7 -7.93 6.91 -0.22
N ARG A 8 -6.66 6.93 0.21
CA ARG A 8 -5.56 6.28 -0.50
C ARG A 8 -5.04 5.10 0.31
N VAL A 9 -4.76 4.01 -0.39
CA VAL A 9 -4.20 2.77 0.14
C VAL A 9 -2.88 2.51 -0.57
N TYR A 10 -1.77 2.74 0.12
CA TYR A 10 -0.44 2.40 -0.36
C TYR A 10 -0.08 0.99 0.07
N PHE A 11 0.31 0.16 -0.89
CA PHE A 11 0.57 -1.27 -0.68
C PHE A 11 1.75 -1.72 -1.53
N SER A 12 2.40 -2.82 -1.17
CA SER A 12 3.42 -3.45 -2.02
C SER A 12 3.16 -4.93 -2.16
N LEU A 13 3.38 -5.47 -3.35
CA LEU A 13 3.37 -6.91 -3.62
C LEU A 13 4.52 -7.63 -2.88
N ARG A 14 5.56 -6.87 -2.47
CA ARG A 14 6.67 -7.33 -1.61
C ARG A 14 6.30 -7.41 -0.13
N SER A 15 5.24 -6.77 0.32
CA SER A 15 4.94 -6.61 1.76
C SER A 15 3.91 -7.63 2.25
N PRO A 16 4.26 -8.51 3.21
CA PRO A 16 3.28 -9.44 3.77
C PRO A 16 2.25 -8.72 4.66
N PHE A 17 2.63 -7.58 5.25
CA PHE A 17 1.68 -6.76 5.97
C PHE A 17 0.67 -6.10 5.02
N SER A 18 1.09 -5.73 3.80
CA SER A 18 0.16 -5.24 2.77
C SER A 18 -0.80 -6.34 2.35
N TRP A 19 -0.30 -7.56 2.11
CA TRP A 19 -1.12 -8.73 1.81
C TRP A 19 -2.24 -8.93 2.84
N MET A 20 -1.88 -9.04 4.12
CA MET A 20 -2.84 -9.27 5.20
C MET A 20 -3.78 -8.08 5.38
N ALA A 21 -3.28 -6.85 5.27
CA ALA A 21 -4.11 -5.68 5.48
C ALA A 21 -5.15 -5.49 4.38
N LEU A 22 -4.77 -5.72 3.12
CA LEU A 22 -5.70 -5.61 2.00
C LEU A 22 -6.75 -6.73 2.03
N ARG A 23 -6.39 -7.96 2.41
CA ARG A 23 -7.39 -9.02 2.65
C ARG A 23 -8.43 -8.62 3.67
N ARG A 24 -7.98 -8.15 4.84
CA ARG A 24 -8.89 -7.71 5.91
C ARG A 24 -9.69 -6.47 5.54
N LEU A 25 -9.11 -5.56 4.76
CA LEU A 25 -9.83 -4.41 4.21
C LEU A 25 -10.97 -4.87 3.30
N GLU A 26 -10.71 -5.80 2.37
CA GLU A 26 -11.71 -6.30 1.43
C GLU A 26 -12.76 -7.22 2.09
N GLU A 27 -12.39 -7.96 3.14
CA GLU A 27 -13.33 -8.71 3.99
C GLU A 27 -14.36 -7.76 4.64
N ARG A 28 -13.92 -6.56 5.05
CA ARG A 28 -14.79 -5.55 5.68
C ARG A 28 -15.52 -4.67 4.65
N PHE A 29 -14.84 -4.35 3.55
CA PHE A 29 -15.32 -3.52 2.45
C PHE A 29 -15.08 -4.23 1.12
N PRO A 30 -15.99 -5.11 0.66
CA PRO A 30 -15.81 -5.84 -0.59
C PRO A 30 -15.66 -4.94 -1.83
N ASN A 31 -16.14 -3.70 -1.76
CA ASN A 31 -16.00 -2.67 -2.78
C ASN A 31 -14.84 -1.69 -2.50
N ALA A 32 -13.85 -2.05 -1.67
CA ALA A 32 -12.74 -1.18 -1.27
C ALA A 32 -12.07 -0.48 -2.46
N GLN A 33 -11.88 -1.20 -3.58
CA GLN A 33 -11.23 -0.68 -4.78
C GLN A 33 -12.08 0.34 -5.57
N GLU A 34 -13.37 0.45 -5.28
CA GLU A 34 -14.27 1.48 -5.85
C GLU A 34 -14.30 2.74 -4.98
N ILE A 35 -14.05 2.60 -3.68
CA ILE A 35 -14.18 3.68 -2.69
C ILE A 35 -12.83 4.26 -2.26
N ALA A 36 -11.72 3.63 -2.63
CA ALA A 36 -10.37 4.09 -2.32
C ALA A 36 -9.42 3.93 -3.52
N GLU A 37 -8.43 4.81 -3.59
CA GLU A 37 -7.37 4.78 -4.58
C GLU A 37 -6.23 3.88 -4.08
N PHE A 38 -5.95 2.80 -4.80
CA PHE A 38 -4.85 1.90 -4.49
C PHE A 38 -3.59 2.37 -5.23
N ILE A 39 -2.47 2.51 -4.51
CA ILE A 39 -1.22 3.05 -5.03
C ILE A 39 -0.09 2.06 -4.71
N PRO A 40 0.49 1.38 -5.71
CA PRO A 40 1.57 0.46 -5.48
C PRO A 40 2.85 1.17 -5.05
N PHE A 41 3.52 0.62 -4.04
CA PHE A 41 4.85 0.98 -3.56
C PHE A 41 5.83 -0.08 -4.07
N SER A 42 6.58 0.25 -5.13
CA SER A 42 7.68 -0.58 -5.64
C SER A 42 9.03 0.08 -5.34
N GLU A 43 10.04 -0.76 -5.16
CA GLU A 43 11.43 -0.31 -5.30
C GLU A 43 11.71 -0.11 -6.79
N PRO A 44 12.00 1.13 -7.24
CA PRO A 44 12.18 1.41 -8.65
C PRO A 44 13.46 0.79 -9.19
N ASP A 45 13.42 0.30 -10.43
CA ASP A 45 14.62 0.04 -11.20
C ASP A 45 15.35 1.35 -11.57
N ALA A 46 16.53 1.25 -12.20
CA ALA A 46 17.32 2.42 -12.54
C ALA A 46 16.60 3.40 -13.49
N LYS A 47 15.71 2.91 -14.37
CA LYS A 47 14.94 3.75 -15.30
C LYS A 47 13.86 4.50 -14.54
N SER A 48 13.07 3.80 -13.73
CA SER A 48 12.00 4.40 -12.91
C SER A 48 12.57 5.38 -11.88
N ALA A 49 13.73 5.07 -11.29
CA ALA A 49 14.41 5.95 -10.34
C ALA A 49 14.91 7.25 -11.00
N ALA A 50 15.51 7.15 -12.20
CA ALA A 50 15.94 8.32 -12.95
C ALA A 50 14.76 9.20 -13.36
N ALA A 51 13.65 8.60 -13.77
CA ALA A 51 12.41 9.33 -14.11
C ALA A 51 11.80 10.02 -12.89
N LEU A 52 11.76 9.35 -11.73
CA LEU A 52 11.33 9.95 -10.46
C LEU A 52 12.18 11.16 -10.09
N GLN A 53 13.50 11.03 -10.19
CA GLN A 53 14.43 12.13 -9.92
C GLN A 53 14.23 13.30 -10.88
N ALA A 54 14.04 13.03 -12.17
CA ALA A 54 13.76 14.05 -13.17
C ALA A 54 12.43 14.80 -12.90
N ALA A 55 11.45 14.13 -12.29
CA ALA A 55 10.20 14.72 -11.81
C ALA A 55 10.35 15.48 -10.48
N GLY A 56 11.52 15.47 -9.86
CA GLY A 56 11.81 16.16 -8.60
C GLY A 56 11.45 15.37 -7.34
N GLY A 57 11.15 14.08 -7.47
CA GLY A 57 10.90 13.19 -6.33
C GLY A 57 12.13 12.37 -5.92
N GLU A 58 12.02 11.73 -4.76
CA GLU A 58 13.02 10.79 -4.24
C GLU A 58 12.33 9.56 -3.63
N PHE A 59 12.95 8.39 -3.78
CA PHE A 59 12.48 7.17 -3.16
C PHE A 59 13.16 6.94 -1.80
N HIS A 60 12.50 7.35 -0.70
CA HIS A 60 13.09 7.36 0.64
C HIS A 60 13.01 6.03 1.42
N TYR A 61 12.86 4.89 0.74
CA TYR A 61 12.87 3.61 1.43
C TYR A 61 14.28 3.23 1.87
N VAL A 62 14.42 2.82 3.13
CA VAL A 62 15.68 2.30 3.67
C VAL A 62 15.51 0.82 3.98
N ALA A 63 16.40 0.00 3.41
CA ALA A 63 16.47 -1.42 3.71
C ALA A 63 16.67 -1.63 5.23
N MET A 64 15.86 -2.52 5.80
CA MET A 64 15.94 -2.83 7.22
C MET A 64 17.21 -3.60 7.58
N SER A 65 17.64 -3.49 8.84
CA SER A 65 18.73 -4.33 9.36
C SER A 65 18.34 -5.82 9.36
N LYS A 66 19.35 -6.70 9.34
CA LYS A 66 19.15 -8.16 9.44
C LYS A 66 18.36 -8.55 10.70
N ALA A 67 18.62 -7.90 11.83
CA ALA A 67 17.91 -8.19 13.08
C ALA A 67 16.41 -7.85 12.98
N LYS A 68 16.07 -6.67 12.43
CA LYS A 68 14.68 -6.27 12.18
C LYS A 68 14.00 -7.22 11.17
N HIS A 69 14.71 -7.61 10.13
CA HIS A 69 14.22 -8.57 9.15
C HIS A 69 13.84 -9.90 9.80
N LEU A 70 14.75 -10.52 10.58
CA LEU A 70 14.49 -11.80 11.27
C LEU A 70 13.32 -11.72 12.26
N TYR A 71 13.12 -10.58 12.93
CA TYR A 71 11.94 -10.37 13.76
C TYR A 71 10.66 -10.38 12.93
N ILE A 72 10.62 -9.61 11.84
CA ILE A 72 9.46 -9.53 10.93
C ILE A 72 9.10 -10.90 10.36
N LEU A 73 10.10 -11.74 10.00
CA LEU A 73 9.85 -13.11 9.54
C LEU A 73 8.98 -13.90 10.54
N ASN A 74 9.34 -13.83 11.82
CA ASN A 74 8.64 -14.56 12.87
C ASN A 74 7.28 -13.94 13.19
N ASP A 75 7.20 -12.61 13.21
CA ASP A 75 5.96 -11.90 13.52
C ASP A 75 4.89 -12.11 12.46
N THR A 76 5.29 -12.04 11.19
CA THR A 76 4.38 -12.28 10.05
C THR A 76 3.78 -13.68 10.10
N LYS A 77 4.56 -14.70 10.50
CA LYS A 77 4.05 -16.07 10.68
C LYS A 77 3.02 -16.16 11.81
N ARG A 78 3.26 -15.48 12.94
CA ARG A 78 2.29 -15.42 14.05
C ARG A 78 0.99 -14.76 13.60
N LEU A 79 1.08 -13.62 12.93
CA LEU A 79 -0.09 -12.89 12.42
C LEU A 79 -0.88 -13.70 11.40
N ALA A 80 -0.20 -14.31 10.42
CA ALA A 80 -0.86 -15.19 9.46
C ALA A 80 -1.60 -16.34 10.15
N ALA A 81 -0.99 -16.97 11.18
CA ALA A 81 -1.66 -18.00 11.98
C ALA A 81 -2.87 -17.45 12.76
N THR A 82 -2.76 -16.25 13.35
CA THR A 82 -3.89 -15.57 14.03
C THR A 82 -5.06 -15.33 13.08
N TYR A 83 -4.80 -14.99 11.83
CA TYR A 83 -5.84 -14.77 10.82
C TYR A 83 -6.26 -16.03 10.06
N GLY A 84 -5.65 -17.18 10.33
CA GLY A 84 -5.93 -18.44 9.63
C GLY A 84 -5.45 -18.46 8.18
N TYR A 85 -4.48 -17.61 7.81
CA TYR A 85 -3.92 -17.56 6.47
C TYR A 85 -2.80 -18.59 6.29
N ALA A 86 -2.85 -19.36 5.21
CA ALA A 86 -1.75 -20.22 4.80
C ALA A 86 -0.59 -19.36 4.30
N MET A 87 0.56 -19.45 4.96
CA MET A 87 1.73 -18.64 4.59
C MET A 87 2.95 -19.52 4.32
N LYS A 88 3.56 -19.31 3.15
CA LYS A 88 4.88 -19.82 2.80
C LYS A 88 5.79 -18.65 2.47
N TRP A 89 6.83 -18.48 3.29
CA TRP A 89 7.74 -17.36 3.16
C TRP A 89 8.55 -17.45 1.85
N PRO A 90 8.52 -16.42 0.99
CA PRO A 90 9.32 -16.39 -0.24
C PRO A 90 10.79 -16.10 0.06
N ILE A 91 11.70 -16.68 -0.71
CA ILE A 91 13.14 -16.48 -0.54
C ILE A 91 13.62 -15.46 -1.58
N ASP A 92 13.91 -14.25 -1.11
CA ASP A 92 14.54 -13.20 -1.91
C ASP A 92 16.07 -13.34 -1.86
N LYS A 93 16.72 -13.18 -3.00
CA LYS A 93 18.17 -13.19 -3.22
C LYS A 93 18.77 -11.79 -3.25
N GLY A 94 17.94 -10.74 -3.36
CA GLY A 94 18.36 -9.34 -3.34
C GLY A 94 18.52 -8.70 -4.72
N ASP A 95 18.27 -9.45 -5.79
CA ASP A 95 18.27 -9.00 -7.19
C ASP A 95 16.86 -8.97 -7.81
N GLU A 96 15.81 -9.02 -6.97
CA GLU A 96 14.43 -8.98 -7.42
C GLU A 96 14.09 -7.67 -8.15
N TRP A 97 13.60 -7.80 -9.39
CA TRP A 97 13.10 -6.68 -10.16
C TRP A 97 11.65 -6.36 -9.78
N TRP A 98 11.47 -5.55 -8.73
CA TRP A 98 10.15 -5.23 -8.19
C TRP A 98 9.27 -4.40 -9.12
N ASP A 99 9.83 -3.66 -10.06
CA ASP A 99 9.04 -2.94 -11.05
C ASP A 99 8.19 -3.88 -11.92
N LEU A 100 8.68 -5.09 -12.26
CA LEU A 100 7.91 -6.03 -13.09
C LEU A 100 6.50 -6.31 -12.55
N PRO A 101 6.32 -6.90 -11.35
CA PRO A 101 4.98 -7.24 -10.86
C PRO A 101 4.14 -5.99 -10.52
N HIS A 102 4.76 -4.84 -10.21
CA HIS A 102 4.02 -3.61 -9.88
C HIS A 102 3.57 -2.86 -11.15
N LEU A 103 4.38 -2.82 -12.21
CA LEU A 103 3.99 -2.28 -13.52
C LEU A 103 2.92 -3.16 -14.19
N ALA A 104 3.04 -4.48 -14.07
CA ALA A 104 2.00 -5.41 -14.50
C ALA A 104 0.65 -5.18 -13.77
N TRP A 105 0.66 -4.70 -12.52
CA TRP A 105 -0.57 -4.32 -11.82
C TRP A 105 -1.26 -3.10 -12.46
N PHE A 106 -0.50 -2.10 -12.90
CA PHE A 106 -1.06 -0.96 -13.65
C PHE A 106 -1.68 -1.41 -14.97
N LYS A 107 -0.99 -2.29 -15.71
CA LYS A 107 -1.56 -2.89 -16.92
C LYS A 107 -2.84 -3.66 -16.63
N ALA A 108 -2.87 -4.46 -15.55
CA ALA A 108 -4.07 -5.17 -15.11
C ALA A 108 -5.22 -4.20 -14.75
N ARG A 109 -4.91 -2.99 -14.27
CA ARG A 109 -5.93 -1.95 -14.01
C ARG A 109 -6.52 -1.39 -15.29
N GLU A 110 -5.69 -1.07 -16.29
CA GLU A 110 -6.17 -0.62 -17.61
C GLU A 110 -7.12 -1.65 -18.24
N LEU A 111 -6.82 -2.93 -18.06
CA LEU A 111 -7.62 -4.05 -18.56
C LEU A 111 -8.83 -4.39 -17.68
N GLY A 112 -9.00 -3.76 -16.51
CA GLY A 112 -10.09 -4.04 -15.58
C GLY A 112 -9.95 -5.37 -14.81
N VAL A 113 -8.80 -6.04 -14.83
CA VAL A 113 -8.54 -7.35 -14.21
C VAL A 113 -7.61 -7.32 -13.00
N HIS A 114 -7.20 -6.13 -12.56
CA HIS A 114 -6.30 -5.90 -11.43
C HIS A 114 -6.65 -6.64 -10.13
N ARG A 115 -7.93 -6.86 -9.81
CA ARG A 115 -8.32 -7.64 -8.62
C ARG A 115 -7.89 -9.11 -8.76
N ALA A 116 -8.24 -9.74 -9.88
CA ALA A 116 -7.84 -11.12 -10.18
C ALA A 116 -6.31 -11.26 -10.27
N TYR A 117 -5.63 -10.26 -10.84
CA TYR A 117 -4.18 -10.19 -10.88
C TYR A 117 -3.58 -10.13 -9.47
N TYR A 118 -4.06 -9.22 -8.61
CA TYR A 118 -3.59 -9.09 -7.24
C TYR A 118 -3.79 -10.38 -6.46
N ASP A 119 -4.97 -11.00 -6.54
CA ASP A 119 -5.26 -12.26 -5.85
C ASP A 119 -4.30 -13.38 -6.27
N ALA A 120 -4.10 -13.56 -7.58
CA ALA A 120 -3.21 -14.60 -8.13
C ALA A 120 -1.75 -14.40 -7.72
N VAL A 121 -1.25 -13.16 -7.85
CA VAL A 121 0.15 -12.80 -7.57
C VAL A 121 0.44 -12.85 -6.07
N MET A 122 -0.48 -12.38 -5.23
CA MET A 122 -0.29 -12.43 -3.78
C MET A 122 -0.42 -13.85 -3.23
N ALA A 123 -1.28 -14.70 -3.81
CA ALA A 123 -1.30 -16.12 -3.49
C ALA A 123 0.02 -16.81 -3.90
N ALA A 124 0.55 -16.52 -5.09
CA ALA A 124 1.84 -17.04 -5.54
C ALA A 124 2.96 -16.66 -4.56
N ARG A 125 3.03 -15.37 -4.20
CA ARG A 125 4.08 -14.84 -3.35
C ARG A 125 3.99 -15.34 -1.91
N TRP A 126 2.81 -15.26 -1.29
CA TRP A 126 2.67 -15.43 0.17
C TRP A 126 2.14 -16.78 0.59
N GLU A 127 1.37 -17.47 -0.25
CA GLU A 127 0.85 -18.81 0.07
C GLU A 127 1.73 -19.91 -0.52
N ARG A 128 2.36 -19.65 -1.67
CA ARG A 128 3.23 -20.63 -2.37
C ARG A 128 4.72 -20.30 -2.30
N GLY A 129 5.10 -19.10 -1.85
CA GLY A 129 6.49 -18.68 -1.68
C GLY A 129 7.24 -18.50 -3.00
N GLU A 130 6.52 -18.18 -4.09
CA GLU A 130 7.09 -18.05 -5.43
C GLU A 130 7.72 -16.67 -5.66
N ASN A 131 8.72 -16.63 -6.56
CA ASN A 131 9.35 -15.39 -6.97
C ASN A 131 8.55 -14.72 -8.09
N ILE A 132 7.69 -13.77 -7.74
CA ILE A 132 6.86 -13.01 -8.69
C ILE A 132 7.64 -11.96 -9.49
N CYS A 133 8.93 -11.76 -9.22
CA CYS A 133 9.80 -10.91 -10.02
C CYS A 133 10.49 -11.69 -11.16
N ASP A 134 10.29 -13.01 -11.24
CA ASP A 134 10.70 -13.81 -12.39
C ASP A 134 9.60 -13.75 -13.47
N PRO A 135 9.91 -13.25 -14.69
CA PRO A 135 8.94 -13.15 -15.78
C PRO A 135 8.22 -14.46 -16.12
N ALA A 136 8.91 -15.59 -16.07
CA ALA A 136 8.32 -16.89 -16.39
C ALA A 136 7.33 -17.35 -15.30
N ILE A 137 7.66 -17.10 -14.02
CA ILE A 137 6.76 -17.38 -12.90
C ILE A 137 5.55 -16.46 -12.96
N LEU A 138 5.75 -15.15 -13.14
CA LEU A 138 4.65 -14.19 -13.21
C LEU A 138 3.69 -14.51 -14.36
N ARG A 139 4.23 -14.81 -15.55
CA ARG A 139 3.43 -15.23 -16.71
C ARG A 139 2.59 -16.46 -16.38
N ARG A 140 3.20 -17.51 -15.83
CA ARG A 140 2.49 -18.75 -15.47
C ARG A 140 1.38 -18.49 -14.44
N VAL A 141 1.67 -17.70 -13.40
CA VAL A 141 0.68 -17.34 -12.37
C VAL A 141 -0.52 -16.60 -12.98
N CYS A 142 -0.27 -15.69 -13.92
CA CYS A 142 -1.34 -14.98 -14.62
C CYS A 142 -2.14 -15.91 -15.53
N ASP A 143 -1.48 -16.76 -16.32
CA ASP A 143 -2.13 -17.72 -17.22
C ASP A 143 -3.01 -18.71 -16.43
N GLU A 144 -2.53 -19.24 -15.30
CA GLU A 144 -3.27 -20.14 -14.40
C GLU A 144 -4.51 -19.45 -13.79
N ALA A 145 -4.48 -18.12 -13.63
CA ALA A 145 -5.61 -17.31 -13.17
C ALA A 145 -6.58 -16.91 -14.29
N GLY A 146 -6.34 -17.37 -15.54
CA GLY A 146 -7.16 -17.03 -16.70
C GLY A 146 -6.90 -15.61 -17.25
N LEU A 147 -5.78 -15.00 -16.90
CA LEU A 147 -5.34 -13.70 -17.39
C LEU A 147 -4.39 -13.86 -18.58
N ASP A 148 -4.23 -12.81 -19.39
CA ASP A 148 -3.21 -12.79 -20.44
C ASP A 148 -1.83 -12.50 -19.81
N GLY A 149 -1.13 -13.55 -19.38
CA GLY A 149 0.15 -13.42 -18.72
C GLY A 149 1.24 -12.86 -19.63
N ALA A 150 1.15 -13.07 -20.95
CA ALA A 150 2.10 -12.49 -21.90
C ALA A 150 1.97 -10.97 -21.95
N LEU A 151 0.73 -10.48 -22.03
CA LEU A 151 0.44 -9.04 -22.03
C LEU A 151 0.87 -8.37 -20.72
N LEU A 152 0.60 -9.01 -19.58
CA LEU A 152 0.94 -8.44 -18.27
C LEU A 152 2.44 -8.39 -18.01
N VAL A 153 3.20 -9.41 -18.41
CA VAL A 153 4.66 -9.43 -18.25
C VAL A 153 5.36 -8.43 -19.16
N ALA A 154 4.76 -8.06 -20.29
CA ALA A 154 5.28 -7.03 -21.19
C ALA A 154 5.05 -5.59 -20.69
N ALA A 155 4.29 -5.40 -19.61
CA ALA A 155 3.94 -4.08 -19.08
C ALA A 155 5.14 -3.13 -18.85
N PRO A 156 6.32 -3.59 -18.36
CA PRO A 156 7.48 -2.72 -18.21
C PRO A 156 8.07 -2.19 -19.52
N ASP A 157 7.70 -2.73 -20.68
CA ASP A 157 8.16 -2.24 -21.98
C ASP A 157 7.25 -1.11 -22.53
N GLU A 158 6.08 -0.90 -21.93
CA GLU A 158 5.14 0.16 -22.28
C GLU A 158 5.47 1.46 -21.53
N GLU A 159 5.83 2.52 -22.27
CA GLU A 159 6.28 3.78 -21.65
C GLU A 159 5.19 4.43 -20.79
N HIS A 160 3.93 4.43 -21.23
CA HIS A 160 2.83 5.02 -20.46
C HIS A 160 2.53 4.25 -19.16
N ILE A 161 2.83 2.94 -19.11
CA ILE A 161 2.72 2.16 -17.87
C ILE A 161 3.84 2.56 -16.89
N ARG A 162 5.05 2.80 -17.40
CA ARG A 162 6.15 3.32 -16.57
C ARG A 162 5.85 4.70 -16.04
N GLU A 163 5.26 5.57 -16.85
CA GLU A 163 4.80 6.90 -16.41
C GLU A 163 3.82 6.77 -15.23
N GLN A 164 2.84 5.85 -15.28
CA GLN A 164 1.94 5.57 -14.15
C GLN A 164 2.69 5.07 -12.90
N GLY A 165 3.71 4.22 -13.08
CA GLY A 165 4.58 3.78 -11.98
C GLY A 165 5.34 4.94 -11.33
N VAL A 166 5.90 5.84 -12.14
CA VAL A 166 6.61 7.04 -11.66
C VAL A 166 5.65 8.00 -10.97
N GLU A 167 4.43 8.19 -11.48
CA GLU A 167 3.38 8.97 -10.81
C GLU A 167 3.04 8.39 -9.44
N ALA A 168 2.95 7.06 -9.29
CA ALA A 168 2.73 6.44 -8.00
C ALA A 168 3.91 6.64 -7.03
N LEU A 169 5.15 6.59 -7.52
CA LEU A 169 6.33 6.93 -6.72
C LEU A 169 6.35 8.40 -6.30
N MET A 170 5.95 9.31 -7.19
CA MET A 170 5.74 10.72 -6.84
C MET A 170 4.68 10.89 -5.75
N ARG A 171 3.57 10.14 -5.82
CA ARG A 171 2.55 10.13 -4.75
C ARG A 171 3.07 9.61 -3.42
N ILE A 172 3.99 8.65 -3.43
CA ILE A 172 4.65 8.12 -2.23
C ILE A 172 5.54 9.20 -1.61
N TYR A 173 6.32 9.89 -2.42
CA TYR A 173 7.15 11.02 -2.02
C TYR A 173 6.30 12.18 -1.45
N GLU A 174 5.30 12.66 -2.20
CA GLU A 174 4.42 13.78 -1.81
C GLU A 174 3.63 13.52 -0.52
N ASP A 175 3.26 12.26 -0.26
CA ASP A 175 2.44 11.91 0.90
C ASP A 175 3.28 11.49 2.13
N ASP A 176 4.62 11.52 2.04
CA ASP A 176 5.59 11.08 3.05
C ASP A 176 5.43 9.59 3.42
N VAL A 177 5.19 8.73 2.43
CA VAL A 177 5.01 7.30 2.65
C VAL A 177 6.37 6.61 2.76
N PHE A 178 6.77 6.30 3.99
CA PHE A 178 8.07 5.67 4.31
C PHE A 178 7.99 4.13 4.46
N GLY A 179 6.80 3.55 4.30
CA GLY A 179 6.59 2.11 4.39
C GLY A 179 5.13 1.73 4.18
N VAL A 180 4.87 0.43 3.99
CA VAL A 180 3.55 -0.09 3.63
C VAL A 180 3.15 -1.32 4.45
N PRO A 181 1.84 -1.55 4.70
CA PRO A 181 0.70 -0.79 4.19
C PRO A 181 0.58 0.59 4.85
N TYR A 182 0.11 1.56 4.10
CA TYR A 182 -0.11 2.92 4.57
C TYR A 182 -1.45 3.42 4.04
N PHE A 183 -2.27 3.97 4.91
CA PHE A 183 -3.60 4.45 4.58
C PHE A 183 -3.69 5.93 4.87
N LYS A 184 -4.24 6.69 3.91
CA LYS A 184 -4.46 8.13 4.06
C LYS A 184 -5.94 8.43 3.83
N PHE A 185 -6.55 9.14 4.77
CA PHE A 185 -7.91 9.62 4.62
C PHE A 185 -8.04 11.08 5.05
N GLY A 186 -8.12 11.98 4.07
CA GLY A 186 -8.01 13.42 4.31
C GLY A 186 -6.67 13.77 4.94
N ARG A 187 -6.70 14.22 6.20
CA ARG A 187 -5.50 14.55 6.99
C ARG A 187 -5.00 13.37 7.84
N HIS A 188 -5.82 12.33 8.00
CA HIS A 188 -5.47 11.17 8.81
C HIS A 188 -4.53 10.25 8.05
N ARG A 189 -3.53 9.74 8.76
CA ARG A 189 -2.48 8.85 8.27
C ARG A 189 -2.42 7.64 9.21
N PHE A 190 -2.43 6.43 8.65
CA PHE A 190 -2.36 5.17 9.38
C PHE A 190 -1.31 4.29 8.72
N TRP A 191 -0.29 3.89 9.46
CA TRP A 191 0.78 3.04 8.93
C TRP A 191 0.82 1.72 9.67
N GLY A 192 0.95 0.63 8.92
CA GLY A 192 1.04 -0.72 9.44
C GLY A 192 -0.32 -1.43 9.53
N LEU A 193 -0.26 -2.76 9.51
CA LEU A 193 -1.43 -3.63 9.70
C LEU A 193 -2.09 -3.40 11.07
N ASP A 194 -1.31 -3.08 12.08
CA ASP A 194 -1.75 -2.77 13.45
C ASP A 194 -2.47 -1.42 13.58
N ARG A 195 -2.56 -0.63 12.51
CA ARG A 195 -3.39 0.58 12.43
C ARG A 195 -4.55 0.45 11.45
N LEU A 196 -4.74 -0.71 10.83
CA LEU A 196 -5.84 -0.96 9.90
C LEU A 196 -7.20 -0.70 10.54
N ASP A 197 -7.45 -1.19 11.77
CA ASP A 197 -8.75 -1.03 12.43
C ASP A 197 -9.14 0.45 12.60
N GLY A 198 -8.16 1.34 12.84
CA GLY A 198 -8.39 2.79 12.91
C GLY A 198 -8.77 3.39 11.55
N PHE A 199 -8.14 2.92 10.47
CA PHE A 199 -8.53 3.31 9.11
C PHE A 199 -9.93 2.81 8.75
N LEU A 200 -10.26 1.55 9.07
CA LEU A 200 -11.58 0.97 8.83
C LEU A 200 -12.66 1.75 9.57
N ALA A 201 -12.46 2.07 10.85
CA ALA A 201 -13.42 2.86 11.63
C ALA A 201 -13.66 4.25 11.01
N ALA A 202 -12.60 4.94 10.56
CA ALA A 202 -12.72 6.23 9.90
C ALA A 202 -13.47 6.13 8.55
N LEU A 203 -13.27 5.04 7.81
CA LEU A 203 -13.97 4.77 6.56
C LEU A 203 -15.46 4.45 6.80
N GLU A 204 -15.77 3.64 7.82
CA GLU A 204 -17.14 3.33 8.23
C GLU A 204 -17.91 4.61 8.60
N GLU A 205 -17.30 5.48 9.42
CA GLU A 205 -17.91 6.75 9.82
C GLU A 205 -18.20 7.64 8.61
N ALA A 206 -17.27 7.69 7.65
CA ALA A 206 -17.42 8.53 6.46
C ALA A 206 -18.45 8.02 5.45
N LEU A 207 -18.67 6.72 5.40
CA LEU A 207 -19.65 6.08 4.52
C LEU A 207 -21.03 5.94 5.17
N ALA A 208 -21.13 6.17 6.48
CA ALA A 208 -22.39 6.08 7.20
C ALA A 208 -23.40 7.13 6.68
N PRO A 209 -24.71 6.79 6.60
CA PRO A 209 -25.74 7.74 6.18
C PRO A 209 -25.73 8.99 7.06
N ALA A 210 -25.94 10.16 6.45
CA ALA A 210 -26.05 11.42 7.17
C ALA A 210 -27.19 11.34 8.21
N GLY A 211 -26.83 11.16 9.48
CA GLY A 211 -27.78 11.00 10.59
C GLY A 211 -27.39 9.98 11.66
N THR A 212 -26.39 9.12 11.41
CA THR A 212 -25.89 8.13 12.39
C THR A 212 -24.63 8.57 13.13
N ALA A 213 -24.20 9.83 12.96
CA ALA A 213 -23.07 10.37 13.70
C ALA A 213 -23.36 10.25 15.21
N ALA A 214 -22.50 9.54 15.93
CA ALA A 214 -22.56 9.46 17.38
C ALA A 214 -22.56 10.89 17.96
N PRO A 215 -23.32 11.15 19.04
CA PRO A 215 -23.31 12.46 19.68
C PRO A 215 -21.87 12.86 19.98
N ALA A 216 -21.52 14.09 19.61
CA ALA A 216 -20.18 14.64 19.84
C ALA A 216 -19.80 14.38 21.31
N ALA A 217 -18.76 13.58 21.52
CA ALA A 217 -18.19 13.40 22.84
C ALA A 217 -17.82 14.79 23.41
N ALA A 218 -17.91 14.92 24.74
CA ALA A 218 -17.53 16.15 25.44
C ALA A 218 -16.20 16.68 24.91
N ASP A 219 -16.11 18.00 24.64
CA ASP A 219 -14.91 18.60 24.05
C ASP A 219 -13.69 18.25 24.90
N PRO A 220 -12.77 17.39 24.41
CA PRO A 220 -11.59 16.99 25.17
C PRO A 220 -10.63 18.16 25.42
N LEU A 221 -10.88 19.32 24.80
CA LEU A 221 -10.13 20.55 24.97
C LEU A 221 -10.89 21.59 25.81
N ALA A 222 -11.96 21.19 26.52
CA ALA A 222 -12.63 22.06 27.48
C ALA A 222 -11.62 22.57 28.53
N GLY A 223 -11.40 23.89 28.57
CA GLY A 223 -10.43 24.54 29.46
C GLY A 223 -9.10 24.95 28.82
N ILE A 224 -8.83 24.58 27.56
CA ILE A 224 -7.63 25.04 26.86
C ILE A 224 -7.81 26.48 26.36
N PRO A 225 -6.82 27.38 26.56
CA PRO A 225 -6.85 28.76 26.06
C PRO A 225 -7.16 28.83 24.56
N ALA A 226 -7.95 29.84 24.16
CA ALA A 226 -8.39 30.02 22.77
C ALA A 226 -7.22 30.08 21.78
N GLU A 227 -6.11 30.72 22.17
CA GLU A 227 -4.88 30.85 21.38
C GLU A 227 -4.26 29.50 20.99
N LEU A 228 -4.34 28.50 21.88
CA LEU A 228 -3.86 27.14 21.60
C LEU A 228 -4.89 26.31 20.83
N ARG A 229 -6.18 26.62 20.98
CA ARG A 229 -7.24 26.02 20.15
C ARG A 229 -7.17 26.50 18.70
N GLU A 230 -6.74 27.73 18.46
CA GLU A 230 -6.54 28.30 17.12
C GLU A 230 -5.34 27.67 16.39
N ARG A 231 -4.41 27.04 17.11
CA ARG A 231 -3.35 26.19 16.54
C ARG A 231 -3.82 24.76 16.19
N ARG A 232 -5.12 24.44 16.30
CA ARG A 232 -5.67 23.13 15.92
C ARG A 232 -5.23 22.75 14.50
N GLY A 233 -4.43 21.70 14.38
CA GLY A 233 -4.01 21.15 13.09
C GLY A 233 -2.79 21.83 12.47
N SER A 234 -2.03 22.66 13.21
CA SER A 234 -0.66 22.98 12.81
C SER A 234 0.13 21.68 12.74
N MET A 235 0.75 21.41 11.59
CA MET A 235 1.68 20.28 11.49
C MET A 235 2.84 20.51 12.45
N ASP A 236 3.33 19.41 13.02
CA ASP A 236 4.65 19.41 13.57
C ASP A 236 5.64 19.71 12.43
N HIS A 237 6.35 20.83 12.54
CA HIS A 237 7.43 21.20 11.62
C HIS A 237 8.79 20.84 12.21
N ASP A 238 8.82 20.04 13.28
CA ASP A 238 10.07 19.58 13.86
C ASP A 238 10.91 18.87 12.81
N THR A 239 12.23 19.10 12.92
CA THR A 239 13.22 18.32 12.18
C THR A 239 13.06 16.85 12.50
N ALA A 240 13.43 15.95 11.57
CA ALA A 240 13.46 14.51 11.80
C ALA A 240 14.17 14.18 13.14
N GLY A 241 13.38 13.98 14.19
CA GLY A 241 13.83 13.65 15.52
C GLY A 241 13.96 12.14 15.66
N GLY A 242 14.93 11.68 16.44
CA GLY A 242 15.02 10.27 16.80
C GLY A 242 13.83 9.88 17.68
N CYS A 243 12.95 9.04 17.18
CA CYS A 243 12.02 8.29 18.03
C CYS A 243 12.84 7.22 18.77
N GLY A 244 13.34 7.58 19.96
CA GLY A 244 13.90 6.65 20.93
C GLY A 244 12.81 5.95 21.74
#